data_AF-A0A2S2DVX8-F1
#
_entry.id   AF-A0A2S2DVX8-F1
#
_cell.length_a   1.000
_cell.length_b   1.000
_cell.length_c   1.000
_cell.angle_alpha   90.00
_cell.angle_beta   90.00
_cell.angle_gamma   90.00
#
_symmetry.space_group_name_H-M   'P 1'
#
loop_
_entity.id
_entity.type
_entity.pdbx_description
1 polymer ?
#
loop_
_entity_poly.entity_id
_entity_poly.type
_entity_poly.pdbx_seq_one_letter_code
_entity_poly.pdbx_strand_id
1 'polypeptide(L)'
;MKYWGCIIINLVLYQFVYAQTASPLTIETDEYSSYIIPSLENGILLLEANQDDFKGLMKQYRYQLLQRGNELEYLSPSSRVNQMRLIRKENHQIQFLFSPTKLSLVKQLEDSISVRSTSIAKDPNGMTWYTCHFSEHNYDKNLLIGIRMEADKEDRVGRTWDIWSTTIVFSKKP
;
A
#
# COMPACT_ATOMS: atom_id res chain seq x y z
N MET A 1 20.36 -19.33 -42.68
CA MET A 1 20.06 -18.54 -41.47
C MET A 1 18.56 -18.62 -41.16
N LYS A 2 18.07 -19.68 -40.49
CA LYS A 2 16.61 -19.88 -40.23
C LYS A 2 16.24 -20.22 -38.78
N TYR A 3 17.19 -20.20 -37.84
CA TYR A 3 16.96 -20.71 -36.47
C TYR A 3 16.95 -19.64 -35.37
N TRP A 4 17.12 -18.35 -35.70
CA TRP A 4 17.19 -17.29 -34.69
C TRP A 4 15.83 -16.64 -34.36
N GLY A 5 14.80 -16.83 -35.19
CA GLY A 5 13.46 -16.26 -34.96
C GLY A 5 12.66 -16.96 -33.86
N CYS A 6 12.79 -18.29 -33.72
CA CYS A 6 12.03 -19.05 -32.72
C CYS A 6 12.50 -18.82 -31.28
N ILE A 7 13.78 -18.47 -31.07
CA ILE A 7 14.34 -18.28 -29.72
C ILE A 7 13.87 -16.94 -29.14
N ILE A 8 13.76 -15.89 -29.97
CA ILE A 8 13.33 -14.57 -29.52
C ILE A 8 11.83 -14.56 -29.15
N ILE A 9 10.99 -15.29 -29.90
CA ILE A 9 9.54 -15.34 -29.63
C ILE A 9 9.25 -16.10 -28.32
N ASN A 10 9.98 -17.17 -28.01
CA ASN A 10 9.81 -17.92 -26.76
C ASN A 10 10.26 -17.11 -25.53
N LEU A 11 11.30 -16.29 -25.65
CA LEU A 11 11.82 -15.48 -24.55
C LEU A 11 10.89 -14.29 -24.22
N VAL A 12 10.26 -13.70 -25.25
CA VAL A 12 9.24 -12.67 -25.06
C VAL A 12 7.96 -13.26 -24.45
N LEU A 13 7.51 -14.43 -24.91
CA LEU A 13 6.33 -15.09 -24.33
C LEU A 13 6.55 -15.52 -22.87
N TYR A 14 7.74 -15.99 -22.49
CA TYR A 14 8.04 -16.31 -21.08
C TYR A 14 8.01 -15.07 -20.17
N GLN A 15 8.40 -13.89 -20.66
CA GLN A 15 8.23 -12.65 -19.90
C GLN A 15 6.78 -12.18 -19.82
N PHE A 16 5.95 -12.48 -20.84
CA PHE A 16 4.52 -12.15 -20.82
C PHE A 16 3.69 -13.09 -19.93
N VAL A 17 4.08 -14.36 -19.77
CA VAL A 17 3.32 -15.32 -18.94
C VAL A 17 3.50 -15.05 -17.44
N TYR A 18 4.65 -14.54 -17.00
CA TYR A 18 4.86 -14.18 -15.58
C TYR A 18 4.13 -12.90 -15.15
N ALA A 19 3.57 -12.13 -16.09
CA ALA A 19 2.84 -10.90 -15.78
C ALA A 19 1.36 -11.12 -15.42
N GLN A 20 0.87 -12.37 -15.40
CA GLN A 20 -0.57 -12.67 -15.24
C GLN A 20 -0.97 -13.37 -13.93
N THR A 21 -0.09 -13.55 -12.95
CA THR A 21 -0.41 -14.38 -11.75
C THR A 21 -0.76 -13.60 -10.48
N ALA A 22 -0.65 -12.26 -10.45
CA ALA A 22 -1.11 -11.45 -9.33
C ALA A 22 -2.30 -10.59 -9.77
N SER A 23 -3.40 -10.65 -9.04
CA SER A 23 -4.49 -9.68 -9.19
C SER A 23 -3.87 -8.28 -9.11
N PRO A 24 -4.09 -7.41 -10.12
CA PRO A 24 -3.43 -6.11 -10.15
C PRO A 24 -3.83 -5.32 -8.91
N LEU A 25 -2.84 -4.76 -8.20
CA LEU A 25 -3.09 -3.82 -7.11
C LEU A 25 -3.95 -2.67 -7.64
N THR A 26 -4.96 -2.30 -6.87
CA THR A 26 -5.83 -1.17 -7.19
C THR A 26 -5.06 0.13 -6.98
N ILE A 27 -5.13 1.03 -7.95
CA ILE A 27 -4.45 2.33 -7.88
C ILE A 27 -5.46 3.47 -7.97
N GLU A 28 -5.02 4.63 -7.53
CA GLU A 28 -5.70 5.89 -7.76
C GLU A 28 -4.73 6.92 -8.33
N THR A 29 -5.25 7.83 -9.14
CA THR A 29 -4.50 8.98 -9.64
C THR A 29 -5.18 10.24 -9.15
N ASP A 30 -4.43 11.11 -8.50
CA ASP A 30 -4.84 12.48 -8.19
C ASP A 30 -4.01 13.48 -9.01
N GLU A 31 -4.16 14.77 -8.69
CA GLU A 31 -3.44 15.86 -9.37
C GLU A 31 -1.90 15.79 -9.19
N TYR A 32 -1.41 14.96 -8.27
CA TYR A 32 -0.01 14.95 -7.82
C TYR A 32 0.70 13.65 -8.14
N SER A 33 0.01 12.53 -8.02
CA SER A 33 0.62 11.19 -8.09
C SER A 33 -0.38 10.12 -8.53
N SER A 34 0.15 9.05 -9.09
CA SER A 34 -0.55 7.76 -9.19
C SER A 34 0.00 6.84 -8.11
N TYR A 35 -0.85 6.31 -7.24
CA TYR A 35 -0.43 5.52 -6.07
C TYR A 35 -1.36 4.35 -5.82
N ILE A 36 -0.88 3.40 -5.04
CA ILE A 36 -1.62 2.19 -4.65
C ILE A 36 -2.50 2.60 -3.48
N ILE A 37 -3.81 2.35 -3.60
CA ILE A 37 -4.74 2.72 -2.54
C ILE A 37 -4.61 1.78 -1.34
N PRO A 38 -4.85 2.24 -0.11
CA PRO A 38 -4.85 1.41 1.09
C PRO A 38 -6.17 0.63 1.21
N SER A 39 -6.56 -0.14 0.20
CA SER A 39 -7.73 -1.03 0.29
C SER A 39 -7.39 -2.29 1.08
N LEU A 40 -8.42 -3.00 1.51
CA LEU A 40 -8.26 -4.25 2.25
C LEU A 40 -7.51 -5.31 1.40
N GLU A 41 -7.88 -5.45 0.13
CA GLU A 41 -7.28 -6.39 -0.82
C GLU A 41 -5.80 -6.05 -1.06
N ASN A 42 -5.50 -4.78 -1.33
CA ASN A 42 -4.13 -4.32 -1.54
C ASN A 42 -3.29 -4.50 -0.27
N GLY A 43 -3.84 -4.15 0.89
CA GLY A 43 -3.17 -4.30 2.18
C GLY A 43 -2.81 -5.76 2.46
N ILE A 44 -3.75 -6.69 2.25
CA ILE A 44 -3.51 -8.13 2.43
C ILE A 44 -2.48 -8.63 1.40
N LEU A 45 -2.61 -8.27 0.12
CA LEU A 45 -1.70 -8.73 -0.92
C LEU A 45 -0.26 -8.29 -0.62
N LEU A 46 -0.05 -7.01 -0.27
CA LEU A 46 1.28 -6.49 0.07
C LEU A 46 1.83 -7.04 1.39
N LEU A 47 0.95 -7.33 2.36
CA LEU A 47 1.33 -7.97 3.61
C LEU A 47 1.84 -9.40 3.39
N GLU A 48 1.19 -10.16 2.51
CA GLU A 48 1.55 -11.56 2.21
C GLU A 48 2.71 -11.70 1.22
N ALA A 49 2.95 -10.71 0.36
CA ALA A 49 4.09 -10.71 -0.54
C ALA A 49 5.39 -10.90 0.26
N ASN A 50 6.27 -11.78 -0.21
CA ASN A 50 7.63 -11.86 0.32
C ASN A 50 8.42 -10.60 -0.07
N GLN A 51 9.66 -10.50 0.39
CA GLN A 51 10.47 -9.30 0.17
C GLN A 51 10.74 -9.01 -1.32
N ASP A 52 10.99 -10.03 -2.13
CA ASP A 52 11.33 -9.88 -3.54
C ASP A 52 10.09 -9.58 -4.39
N ASP A 53 8.97 -10.24 -4.10
CA ASP A 53 7.68 -9.94 -4.71
C ASP A 53 7.25 -8.51 -4.39
N PHE A 54 7.40 -8.08 -3.14
CA PHE A 54 7.11 -6.70 -2.75
C PHE A 54 7.96 -5.69 -3.53
N LYS A 55 9.28 -5.90 -3.65
CA LYS A 55 10.16 -5.04 -4.45
C LYS A 55 9.73 -5.04 -5.93
N GLY A 56 9.34 -6.20 -6.47
CA GLY A 56 8.81 -6.35 -7.82
C GLY A 56 7.56 -5.51 -8.05
N LEU A 57 6.60 -5.59 -7.13
CA LEU A 57 5.38 -4.78 -7.15
C LEU A 57 5.70 -3.28 -7.07
N MET A 58 6.55 -2.86 -6.13
CA MET A 58 6.93 -1.44 -6.02
C MET A 58 7.57 -0.91 -7.32
N LYS A 59 8.42 -1.71 -7.97
CA LYS A 59 9.00 -1.37 -9.27
C LYS A 59 7.94 -1.30 -10.38
N GLN A 60 7.02 -2.26 -10.44
CA GLN A 60 5.92 -2.30 -11.41
C GLN A 60 5.06 -1.05 -11.33
N TYR A 61 4.77 -0.58 -10.11
CA TYR A 61 3.97 0.62 -9.85
C TYR A 61 4.81 1.90 -9.74
N ARG A 62 6.07 1.87 -10.20
CA ARG A 62 6.98 3.02 -10.31
C ARG A 62 7.31 3.73 -9.00
N TYR A 63 7.19 3.04 -7.87
CA TYR A 63 7.63 3.60 -6.60
C TYR A 63 9.16 3.70 -6.55
N GLN A 64 9.64 4.73 -5.88
CA GLN A 64 11.06 4.98 -5.67
C GLN A 64 11.47 4.53 -4.28
N LEU A 65 12.56 3.77 -4.18
CA LEU A 65 13.11 3.35 -2.89
C LEU A 65 13.57 4.59 -2.11
N LEU A 66 13.04 4.75 -0.89
CA LEU A 66 13.48 5.76 0.06
C LEU A 66 14.37 5.07 1.10
N GLN A 67 15.68 5.29 1.04
CA GLN A 67 16.57 4.69 2.05
C GLN A 67 16.53 5.50 3.34
N ARG A 68 15.78 5.00 4.33
CA ARG A 68 15.84 5.44 5.73
C ARG A 68 15.92 4.21 6.63
N GLY A 69 17.11 3.91 7.15
CA GLY A 69 17.34 2.77 8.03
C GLY A 69 17.25 1.41 7.32
N ASN A 70 16.75 0.39 8.02
CA ASN A 70 16.68 -1.00 7.55
C ASN A 70 15.32 -1.39 6.95
N GLU A 71 14.36 -0.48 6.94
CA GLU A 71 12.98 -0.74 6.49
C GLU A 71 12.86 -0.54 4.97
N LEU A 72 12.01 -1.34 4.31
CA LEU A 72 11.74 -1.20 2.88
C LEU A 72 10.67 -0.13 2.67
N GLU A 73 11.11 1.10 2.49
CA GLU A 73 10.25 2.24 2.22
C GLU A 73 10.25 2.62 0.75
N TYR A 74 9.06 2.87 0.24
CA TYR A 74 8.83 3.21 -1.15
C TYR A 74 7.91 4.41 -1.23
N LEU A 75 8.33 5.44 -1.96
CA LEU A 75 7.58 6.67 -2.17
C LEU A 75 7.05 6.71 -3.60
N SER A 76 5.76 6.94 -3.78
CA SER A 76 5.22 7.19 -5.13
C SER A 76 5.77 8.52 -5.66
N PRO A 77 6.17 8.58 -6.94
CA PRO A 77 6.54 9.83 -7.58
C PRO A 77 5.42 10.87 -7.47
N SER A 78 5.78 12.06 -7.02
CA SER A 78 4.87 13.19 -6.88
C SER A 78 5.39 14.38 -7.68
N SER A 79 4.48 15.13 -8.31
CA SER A 79 4.79 16.42 -8.93
C SER A 79 5.03 17.54 -7.92
N ARG A 80 4.86 17.28 -6.62
CA ARG A 80 4.99 18.24 -5.51
C ARG A 80 5.79 17.67 -4.34
N VAL A 81 6.61 18.51 -3.70
CA VAL A 81 7.54 18.13 -2.63
C VAL A 81 6.83 17.77 -1.31
N ASN A 82 5.68 18.38 -1.02
CA ASN A 82 4.99 18.22 0.27
C ASN A 82 3.89 17.15 0.25
N GLN A 83 3.80 16.38 -0.84
CA GLN A 83 2.77 15.37 -1.03
C GLN A 83 3.43 14.01 -0.88
N MET A 84 3.01 13.24 0.11
CA MET A 84 3.60 11.96 0.46
C MET A 84 2.62 10.83 0.17
N ARG A 85 3.09 9.78 -0.51
CA ARG A 85 2.39 8.51 -0.73
C ARG A 85 3.40 7.39 -0.51
N LEU A 86 3.64 7.06 0.75
CA LEU A 86 4.67 6.14 1.17
C LEU A 86 4.06 4.79 1.51
N ILE A 87 4.72 3.73 1.09
CA ILE A 87 4.44 2.36 1.49
C ILE A 87 5.69 1.79 2.13
N ARG A 88 5.56 1.29 3.35
CA ARG A 88 6.63 0.64 4.10
C ARG A 88 6.28 -0.82 4.35
N LYS A 89 7.24 -1.72 4.13
CA LYS A 89 7.11 -3.14 4.48
C LYS A 89 8.10 -3.57 5.55
N GLU A 90 7.57 -4.29 6.52
CA GLU A 90 8.29 -5.06 7.53
C GLU A 90 7.84 -6.53 7.49
N ASN A 91 8.47 -7.40 8.28
CA ASN A 91 8.24 -8.85 8.22
C ASN A 91 6.76 -9.26 8.45
N HIS A 92 6.05 -8.55 9.32
CA HIS A 92 4.67 -8.86 9.71
C HIS A 92 3.71 -7.69 9.53
N GLN A 93 4.13 -6.65 8.79
CA GLN A 93 3.39 -5.42 8.68
C GLN A 93 3.60 -4.74 7.33
N ILE A 94 2.54 -4.12 6.82
CA ILE A 94 2.62 -3.13 5.76
C ILE A 94 1.97 -1.83 6.27
N GLN A 95 2.61 -0.71 6.00
CA GLN A 95 2.14 0.62 6.39
C GLN A 95 1.98 1.49 5.15
N PHE A 96 0.84 2.16 5.05
CA PHE A 96 0.57 3.21 4.09
C PHE A 96 0.58 4.54 4.83
N LEU A 97 1.34 5.50 4.33
CA LEU A 97 1.31 6.87 4.80
C LEU A 97 0.98 7.77 3.63
N PHE A 98 -0.06 8.58 3.76
CA PHE A 98 -0.39 9.54 2.71
C PHE A 98 -0.80 10.89 3.28
N SER A 99 -0.23 11.93 2.66
CA SER A 99 -0.46 13.33 2.96
C SER A 99 -0.58 14.08 1.63
N PRO A 100 -1.74 14.69 1.33
CA PRO A 100 -2.86 14.96 2.19
C PRO A 100 -3.74 13.71 2.27
N THR A 101 -4.57 13.68 3.29
CA THR A 101 -5.53 12.59 3.49
C THR A 101 -6.63 12.68 2.44
N LYS A 102 -6.93 11.53 1.82
CA LYS A 102 -8.11 11.37 1.00
C LYS A 102 -9.22 10.66 1.79
N LEU A 103 -10.10 11.44 2.40
CA LEU A 103 -11.16 10.95 3.31
C LEU A 103 -12.04 9.87 2.68
N SER A 104 -12.30 9.94 1.38
CA SER A 104 -13.10 8.93 0.68
C SER A 104 -12.46 7.54 0.71
N LEU A 105 -11.13 7.45 0.58
CA LEU A 105 -10.40 6.18 0.64
C LEU A 105 -10.40 5.63 2.07
N VAL A 106 -10.20 6.49 3.06
CA VAL A 106 -10.23 6.09 4.48
C VAL A 106 -11.61 5.52 4.82
N LYS A 107 -12.67 6.23 4.44
CA LYS A 107 -14.04 5.77 4.67
C LYS A 107 -14.35 4.46 3.96
N GLN A 108 -13.94 4.29 2.70
CA GLN A 108 -14.11 3.03 1.97
C GLN A 108 -13.40 1.86 2.66
N LEU A 109 -12.20 2.09 3.19
CA LEU A 109 -11.48 1.09 3.95
C LEU A 109 -12.20 0.78 5.26
N GLU A 110 -12.59 1.80 6.05
CA GLU A 110 -13.32 1.63 7.30
C GLU A 110 -14.63 0.86 7.09
N ASP A 111 -15.40 1.20 6.06
CA ASP A 111 -16.63 0.49 5.68
C ASP A 111 -16.33 -0.99 5.37
N SER A 112 -15.29 -1.27 4.57
CA SER A 112 -14.87 -2.64 4.22
C SER A 112 -14.40 -3.45 5.43
N ILE A 113 -13.72 -2.80 6.37
CA ILE A 113 -13.23 -3.41 7.61
C ILE A 113 -14.37 -3.67 8.59
N SER A 114 -15.27 -2.70 8.77
CA SER A 114 -16.31 -2.74 9.79
C SER A 114 -17.21 -3.96 9.66
N VAL A 115 -17.50 -4.38 8.42
CA VAL A 115 -18.28 -5.58 8.09
C VAL A 115 -17.62 -6.88 8.58
N ARG A 116 -16.28 -6.87 8.74
CA ARG A 116 -15.46 -8.05 9.09
C ARG A 116 -14.77 -7.93 10.45
N SER A 117 -14.93 -6.79 11.12
CA SER A 117 -14.26 -6.50 12.39
C SER A 117 -14.96 -7.19 13.56
N THR A 118 -14.17 -7.80 14.45
CA THR A 118 -14.66 -8.45 15.68
C THR A 118 -14.47 -7.56 16.90
N SER A 119 -13.52 -6.62 16.88
CA SER A 119 -13.32 -5.64 17.94
C SER A 119 -12.68 -4.36 17.41
N ILE A 120 -13.04 -3.23 18.00
CA ILE A 120 -12.47 -1.92 17.71
C ILE A 120 -11.91 -1.34 19.01
N ALA A 121 -10.65 -0.91 19.01
CA ALA A 121 -10.00 -0.29 20.15
C ALA A 121 -9.19 0.93 19.71
N LYS A 122 -9.18 2.01 20.50
CA LYS A 122 -8.35 3.18 20.24
C LYS A 122 -7.19 3.21 21.21
N ASP A 123 -5.98 3.35 20.70
CA ASP A 123 -4.78 3.46 21.54
C ASP A 123 -4.51 4.90 22.00
N PRO A 124 -3.65 5.10 23.01
CA PRO A 124 -3.30 6.43 23.51
C PRO A 124 -2.62 7.34 22.46
N ASN A 125 -2.04 6.76 21.42
CA ASN A 125 -1.38 7.48 20.32
C ASN A 125 -2.38 7.91 19.22
N GLY A 126 -3.67 7.66 19.43
CA GLY A 126 -4.74 8.05 18.52
C GLY A 126 -5.01 7.08 17.37
N MET A 127 -4.33 5.92 17.33
CA MET A 127 -4.60 4.87 16.34
C MET A 127 -5.88 4.12 16.71
N THR A 128 -6.77 3.96 15.74
CA THR A 128 -7.94 3.09 15.86
C THR A 128 -7.60 1.73 15.27
N TRP A 129 -7.58 0.71 16.11
CA TRP A 129 -7.26 -0.67 15.79
C TRP A 129 -8.53 -1.49 15.59
N TYR A 130 -8.59 -2.18 14.46
CA TYR A 130 -9.64 -3.10 14.07
C TYR A 130 -9.05 -4.50 14.05
N THR A 131 -9.57 -5.38 14.90
CA THR A 131 -9.27 -6.81 14.81
C THR A 131 -10.23 -7.43 13.81
N CYS A 132 -9.70 -8.05 12.77
CA CYS A 132 -10.48 -8.65 11.70
C CYS A 132 -10.17 -10.14 11.59
N HIS A 133 -11.22 -10.92 11.37
CA HIS A 133 -11.12 -12.36 11.14
C HIS A 133 -11.54 -12.66 9.71
N PHE A 134 -10.68 -13.35 8.98
CA PHE A 134 -10.92 -13.73 7.59
C PHE A 134 -10.89 -15.24 7.47
N SER A 135 -12.00 -15.81 6.98
CA SER A 135 -12.08 -17.21 6.59
C SER A 135 -12.30 -17.27 5.08
N GLU A 136 -11.21 -17.23 4.32
CA GLU A 136 -11.25 -17.43 2.86
C GLU A 136 -10.28 -18.56 2.47
N HIS A 137 -10.77 -19.52 1.66
CA HIS A 137 -9.97 -20.56 1.01
C HIS A 137 -9.08 -21.40 1.97
N ASN A 138 -9.66 -21.92 3.05
CA ASN A 138 -8.99 -22.77 4.06
C ASN A 138 -7.88 -22.10 4.89
N TYR A 139 -7.78 -20.78 4.87
CA TYR A 139 -6.89 -20.04 5.76
C TYR A 139 -7.71 -19.15 6.68
N ASP A 140 -7.54 -19.38 7.98
CA ASP A 140 -7.99 -18.48 9.02
C ASP A 140 -6.89 -17.44 9.26
N LYS A 141 -7.19 -16.17 8.93
CA LYS A 141 -6.26 -15.06 9.13
C LYS A 141 -6.83 -14.06 10.12
N ASN A 142 -6.11 -13.91 11.23
CA ASN A 142 -6.30 -12.82 12.17
C ASN A 142 -5.44 -11.64 11.73
N LEU A 143 -6.10 -10.56 11.31
CA LEU A 143 -5.46 -9.34 10.88
C LEU A 143 -5.76 -8.23 11.88
N LEU A 144 -4.75 -7.42 12.17
CA LEU A 144 -4.88 -6.20 12.93
C LEU A 144 -4.68 -5.03 11.98
N ILE A 145 -5.70 -4.19 11.84
CA ILE A 145 -5.67 -3.03 10.94
C ILE A 145 -5.74 -1.75 11.78
N GLY A 146 -4.76 -0.88 11.67
CA GLY A 146 -4.71 0.40 12.38
C GLY A 146 -4.98 1.56 11.43
N ILE A 147 -5.82 2.51 11.83
CA ILE A 147 -6.02 3.77 11.10
C ILE A 147 -5.80 4.94 12.07
N ARG A 148 -4.91 5.86 11.71
CA ARG A 148 -4.65 7.10 12.44
C ARG A 148 -4.64 8.27 11.48
N MET A 149 -5.34 9.33 11.84
CA MET A 149 -5.30 10.61 11.14
C MET A 149 -4.70 11.68 12.05
N GLU A 150 -3.80 12.49 11.52
CA GLU A 150 -3.08 13.52 12.26
C GLU A 150 -3.10 14.83 11.49
N ALA A 151 -3.26 15.93 12.21
CA ALA A 151 -3.14 17.26 11.61
C ALA A 151 -1.68 17.51 11.24
N ASP A 152 -1.47 18.08 10.06
CA ASP A 152 -0.16 18.39 9.49
C ASP A 152 -0.25 19.74 8.75
N LYS A 153 0.86 20.25 8.23
CA LYS A 153 0.91 21.56 7.57
C LYS A 153 1.63 21.47 6.23
N GLU A 154 1.06 22.13 5.23
CA GLU A 154 1.69 22.32 3.92
C GLU A 154 2.09 23.78 3.73
N ASP A 155 3.37 24.02 3.41
CA ASP A 155 3.87 25.34 3.04
C ASP A 155 3.89 25.52 1.52
N ARG A 156 3.21 26.56 1.03
CA ARG A 156 3.13 26.91 -0.39
C ARG A 156 3.12 28.42 -0.61
N VAL A 157 4.08 28.92 -1.40
CA VAL A 157 4.18 30.34 -1.82
C VAL A 157 4.09 31.30 -0.61
N GLY A 158 4.84 30.98 0.45
CA GLY A 158 4.88 31.78 1.68
C GLY A 158 3.61 31.71 2.54
N ARG A 159 2.70 30.76 2.28
CA ARG A 159 1.50 30.50 3.09
C ARG A 159 1.50 29.06 3.59
N THR A 160 1.11 28.89 4.84
CA THR A 160 0.94 27.58 5.48
C THR A 160 -0.55 27.23 5.54
N TRP A 161 -0.90 26.00 5.16
CA TRP A 161 -2.27 25.50 5.19
C TRP A 161 -2.33 24.27 6.08
N ASP A 162 -3.38 24.16 6.90
CA ASP A 162 -3.62 22.95 7.67
C ASP A 162 -4.10 21.84 6.71
N ILE A 163 -3.43 20.70 6.80
CA ILE A 163 -3.75 19.48 6.07
C ILE A 163 -3.89 18.33 7.06
N TRP A 164 -4.31 17.17 6.55
CA TRP A 164 -4.34 15.94 7.33
C TRP A 164 -3.41 14.93 6.71
N SER A 165 -2.66 14.21 7.53
CA SER A 165 -1.92 13.02 7.15
C SER A 165 -2.62 11.78 7.70
N THR A 166 -2.57 10.69 6.96
CA THR A 166 -3.15 9.41 7.39
C THR A 166 -2.08 8.33 7.39
N THR A 167 -2.06 7.56 8.47
CA THR A 167 -1.31 6.33 8.61
C THR A 167 -2.27 5.16 8.68
N ILE A 168 -2.07 4.16 7.82
CA ILE A 168 -2.83 2.91 7.82
C ILE A 168 -1.85 1.76 7.94
N VAL A 169 -2.10 0.86 8.88
CA VAL A 169 -1.26 -0.29 9.19
C VAL A 169 -2.07 -1.55 8.97
N PHE A 170 -1.52 -2.52 8.23
CA PHE A 170 -2.02 -3.89 8.22
C PHE A 170 -0.95 -4.77 8.83
N SER A 171 -1.31 -5.55 9.86
CA SER A 171 -0.38 -6.42 10.57
C SER A 171 -0.98 -7.82 10.76
N LYS A 172 -0.12 -8.83 10.63
CA LYS A 172 -0.47 -10.19 11.04
C LYS A 172 -0.50 -10.23 12.56
N LYS A 173 -1.61 -10.68 13.14
CA LYS A 173 -1.63 -10.91 14.59
C LYS A 173 -0.59 -11.99 14.92
N PRO A 174 0.33 -11.74 15.88
CA PRO A 174 1.32 -12.73 16.29
C PRO A 174 0.66 -13.97 16.91
#